data_AF-A0AAN6HF05-F1
#
_entry.id   AF-A0AAN6HF05-F1
#
_cell.length_a   1.000
_cell.length_b   1.000
_cell.length_c   1.000
_cell.angle_alpha   90.00
_cell.angle_beta   90.00
_cell.angle_gamma   90.00
#
_symmetry.space_group_name_H-M   'P 1'
#
loop_
_entity.id
_entity.type
_entity.pdbx_description
1 polymer ?
#
loop_
_entity_poly.entity_id
_entity_poly.type
_entity_poly.pdbx_seq_one_letter_code
_entity_poly.pdbx_strand_id
1 'polypeptide(L)'
;MSDARARSRSLLSDELKASLKPAPPPRMQANVNTTEPKTPLKKPIHPAVVHMPIAFISLAVGLDLANFFSASLPNAISASLPIATDATRASYFLLSLGLLFSIPAVTTGIGEAKKAIDKQGLYEKDGKTIKQKFKGVIAHAIANDIVILVMAYIWYCRRSAAKQTLLGKVGLGSVSTAQAAYAPAMWMVVVEALMGALQLFSANIGGSLTYNYGFGMAIGAGGKKAA
;
A
#
# COMPACT_ATOMS: atom_id res chain seq x y z
N MET A 1 -24.06 34.87 -74.80
CA MET A 1 -25.51 35.17 -74.89
C MET A 1 -26.25 33.96 -74.36
N SER A 2 -26.65 34.04 -73.09
CA SER A 2 -28.04 33.89 -72.62
C SER A 2 -28.63 32.50 -72.85
N ASP A 3 -28.78 31.73 -71.76
CA ASP A 3 -30.09 31.28 -71.24
C ASP A 3 -30.55 29.96 -71.88
N ALA A 4 -31.18 29.00 -71.21
CA ALA A 4 -31.83 28.96 -69.91
C ALA A 4 -31.78 27.53 -69.34
N ARG A 5 -31.76 27.45 -68.01
CA ARG A 5 -31.96 26.22 -67.22
C ARG A 5 -33.35 25.61 -67.43
N ALA A 6 -33.40 24.36 -67.85
CA ALA A 6 -34.55 23.48 -67.56
C ALA A 6 -34.30 22.77 -66.21
N ARG A 7 -34.99 23.23 -65.16
CA ARG A 7 -34.95 22.64 -63.82
C ARG A 7 -35.69 21.30 -63.84
N SER A 8 -34.96 20.19 -63.67
CA SER A 8 -35.51 18.88 -63.34
C SER A 8 -36.38 18.99 -62.09
N ARG A 9 -37.71 18.89 -62.25
CA ARG A 9 -38.68 18.78 -61.16
C ARG A 9 -38.49 17.40 -60.50
N SER A 10 -38.13 17.36 -59.21
CA SER A 10 -38.03 16.08 -58.49
C SER A 10 -39.42 15.43 -58.43
N LEU A 11 -39.56 14.23 -58.97
CA LEU A 11 -40.80 13.42 -59.00
C LEU A 11 -41.22 12.86 -57.63
N LEU A 12 -40.64 13.36 -56.55
CA LEU A 12 -41.03 13.01 -55.20
C LEU A 12 -42.27 13.83 -54.83
N SER A 13 -43.42 13.17 -54.76
CA SER A 13 -44.64 13.75 -54.22
C SER A 13 -44.38 14.32 -52.83
N ASP A 14 -45.03 15.44 -52.50
CA ASP A 14 -44.83 16.10 -51.20
C ASP A 14 -45.19 15.17 -50.02
N GLU A 15 -46.02 14.15 -50.25
CA GLU A 15 -46.29 13.07 -49.31
C GLU A 15 -45.07 12.17 -49.03
N LEU A 16 -44.25 11.84 -50.04
CA LEU A 16 -43.04 11.03 -49.82
C LEU A 16 -41.93 11.84 -49.11
N LYS A 17 -41.90 13.16 -49.32
CA LYS A 17 -41.02 14.05 -48.53
C LYS A 17 -41.50 14.20 -47.09
N ALA A 18 -42.81 14.14 -46.85
CA ALA A 18 -43.38 14.18 -45.50
C ALA A 18 -43.15 12.86 -44.74
N SER A 19 -43.19 11.70 -45.41
CA SER A 19 -42.94 10.39 -44.77
C SER A 19 -41.47 10.10 -44.50
N LEU A 20 -40.55 10.80 -45.20
CA LEU A 20 -39.10 10.74 -44.98
C LEU A 20 -38.58 11.72 -43.93
N LYS A 21 -39.46 12.48 -43.24
CA LYS A 21 -39.00 13.21 -42.05
C LYS A 21 -38.49 12.17 -41.04
N PRO A 22 -37.22 12.25 -40.63
CA PRO A 22 -36.73 11.41 -39.55
C PRO A 22 -37.65 11.62 -38.35
N ALA A 23 -38.14 10.54 -37.76
CA ALA A 23 -38.80 10.63 -36.47
C ALA A 23 -37.89 11.49 -35.56
N PRO A 24 -38.44 12.49 -34.85
CA PRO A 24 -37.64 13.22 -33.89
C PRO A 24 -36.93 12.18 -33.02
N PRO A 25 -35.60 12.29 -32.82
CA PRO A 25 -34.88 11.33 -32.01
C PRO A 25 -35.66 11.16 -30.71
N PRO A 26 -35.86 9.92 -30.22
CA PRO A 26 -36.59 9.72 -28.99
C PRO A 26 -36.02 10.73 -28.01
N ARG A 27 -36.89 11.59 -27.48
CA ARG A 27 -36.51 12.52 -26.44
C ARG A 27 -36.11 11.60 -25.30
N MET A 28 -34.83 11.23 -25.26
CA MET A 28 -34.17 10.91 -24.03
C MET A 28 -34.47 12.15 -23.21
N GLN A 29 -35.49 12.05 -22.37
CA GLN A 29 -35.42 12.75 -21.11
C GLN A 29 -34.04 12.36 -20.64
N ALA A 30 -33.10 13.30 -20.71
CA ALA A 30 -31.87 13.17 -19.95
C ALA A 30 -32.40 12.80 -18.58
N ASN A 31 -32.18 11.56 -18.17
CA ASN A 31 -32.47 11.17 -16.83
C ASN A 31 -31.49 12.01 -16.03
N VAL A 32 -31.94 13.21 -15.63
CA VAL A 32 -31.26 14.07 -14.67
C VAL A 32 -31.42 13.43 -13.29
N ASN A 33 -31.26 12.11 -13.21
CA ASN A 33 -30.49 11.51 -12.14
C ASN A 33 -29.01 11.61 -12.56
N THR A 34 -28.51 12.83 -12.63
CA THR A 34 -27.14 13.10 -12.19
C THR A 34 -27.11 12.91 -10.68
N THR A 35 -27.40 11.69 -10.21
CA THR A 35 -26.80 11.20 -8.98
C THR A 35 -25.37 10.83 -9.35
N GLU A 36 -24.58 11.82 -9.78
CA GLU A 36 -23.18 11.77 -9.42
C GLU A 36 -23.18 11.56 -7.90
N PRO A 37 -22.50 10.53 -7.38
CA PRO A 37 -22.35 10.40 -5.95
C PRO A 37 -21.73 11.72 -5.49
N LYS A 38 -22.47 12.52 -4.70
CA LYS A 38 -22.05 13.83 -4.16
C LYS A 38 -20.80 13.74 -3.26
N THR A 39 -20.16 12.59 -3.19
CA THR A 39 -18.88 12.36 -2.57
C THR A 39 -18.05 11.51 -3.51
N PRO A 40 -16.88 11.98 -4.00
CA PRO A 40 -15.96 11.10 -4.71
C PRO A 40 -15.70 9.90 -3.80
N LEU A 41 -15.80 8.69 -4.37
CA LEU A 41 -15.47 7.42 -3.71
C LEU A 41 -14.18 7.62 -2.91
N LYS A 42 -14.30 7.77 -1.57
CA LYS A 42 -13.16 8.03 -0.70
C LYS A 42 -12.27 6.79 -0.77
N LYS A 43 -11.20 6.89 -1.56
CA LYS A 43 -10.33 5.75 -1.84
C LYS A 43 -9.76 5.26 -0.50
N PRO A 44 -9.77 3.94 -0.26
CA PRO A 44 -9.16 3.37 0.92
C PRO A 44 -7.69 3.76 0.96
N ILE A 45 -7.28 4.34 2.09
CA ILE A 45 -5.95 4.92 2.25
C ILE A 45 -5.00 3.85 2.80
N HIS A 46 -5.52 2.95 3.63
CA HIS A 46 -4.70 1.96 4.35
C HIS A 46 -3.87 1.09 3.40
N PRO A 47 -4.40 0.51 2.31
CA PRO A 47 -3.58 -0.27 1.38
C PRO A 47 -2.45 0.54 0.76
N ALA A 48 -2.60 1.85 0.57
CA ALA A 48 -1.51 2.66 0.02
C ALA A 48 -0.42 2.94 1.07
N VAL A 49 -0.80 3.29 2.30
CA VAL A 49 0.19 3.62 3.35
C VAL A 49 0.89 2.41 3.94
N VAL A 50 0.36 1.18 3.84
CA VAL A 50 1.08 -0.02 4.31
C VAL A 50 2.29 -0.40 3.45
N HIS A 51 2.38 0.04 2.20
CA HIS A 51 3.52 -0.31 1.34
C HIS A 51 4.81 0.39 1.79
N MET A 52 4.71 1.58 2.37
CA MET A 52 5.87 2.34 2.84
C MET A 52 6.64 1.60 3.96
N PRO A 53 6.03 1.21 5.09
CA PRO A 53 6.75 0.46 6.11
C PRO A 53 7.24 -0.89 5.58
N ILE A 54 6.45 -1.60 4.75
CA ILE A 54 6.88 -2.86 4.14
C ILE A 54 8.16 -2.66 3.32
N ALA A 55 8.18 -1.67 2.41
CA ALA A 55 9.32 -1.41 1.54
C ALA A 55 10.57 -1.01 2.34
N PHE A 56 10.43 -0.06 3.26
CA PHE A 56 11.57 0.47 4.02
C PHE A 56 12.13 -0.56 5.00
N ILE A 57 11.29 -1.29 5.73
CA ILE A 57 11.74 -2.36 6.64
C ILE A 57 12.38 -3.49 5.84
N SER A 58 11.76 -3.93 4.74
CA SER A 58 12.32 -5.01 3.91
C SER A 58 13.68 -4.62 3.32
N LEU A 59 13.83 -3.38 2.86
CA LEU A 59 15.11 -2.91 2.33
C LEU A 59 16.17 -2.77 3.42
N ALA A 60 15.79 -2.32 4.62
CA ALA A 60 16.70 -2.27 5.76
C ALA A 60 17.24 -3.67 6.12
N VAL A 61 16.33 -4.63 6.33
CA VAL A 61 16.68 -6.03 6.60
C VAL A 61 17.51 -6.62 5.47
N GLY A 62 17.15 -6.36 4.21
CA GLY A 62 17.87 -6.85 3.05
C GLY A 62 19.31 -6.33 2.98
N LEU A 63 19.53 -5.05 3.28
CA LEU A 63 20.87 -4.45 3.34
C LEU A 63 21.71 -5.02 4.49
N ASP A 64 21.12 -5.20 5.67
CA ASP A 64 21.83 -5.77 6.81
C ASP A 64 22.22 -7.24 6.56
N LEU A 65 21.35 -8.04 5.94
CA LEU A 65 21.67 -9.40 5.51
C LEU A 65 22.71 -9.45 4.39
N ALA A 66 22.58 -8.61 3.35
CA ALA A 66 23.55 -8.54 2.26
C ALA A 66 24.94 -8.16 2.78
N ASN A 67 25.00 -7.19 3.71
CA ASN A 67 26.24 -6.81 4.37
C ASN A 67 26.81 -7.96 5.21
N PHE A 68 25.98 -8.65 6.00
CA PHE A 68 26.40 -9.78 6.84
C PHE A 68 26.96 -10.96 6.01
N PHE A 69 26.32 -11.29 4.89
CA PHE A 69 26.75 -12.39 4.02
C PHE A 69 27.77 -11.98 2.95
N SER A 70 28.14 -10.70 2.86
CA SER A 70 29.01 -10.16 1.81
C SER A 70 30.32 -10.94 1.63
N ALA A 71 30.94 -11.37 2.74
CA ALA A 71 32.18 -12.14 2.74
C ALA A 71 32.02 -13.59 2.24
N SER A 72 30.80 -14.13 2.27
CA SER A 72 30.47 -15.48 1.83
C SER A 72 29.93 -15.53 0.39
N LEU A 73 29.76 -14.37 -0.26
CA LEU A 73 29.25 -14.27 -1.62
C LEU A 73 30.39 -14.35 -2.66
N PRO A 74 30.13 -14.88 -3.87
CA PRO A 74 31.08 -14.79 -4.98
C PRO A 74 31.48 -13.34 -5.26
N ASN A 75 32.76 -13.13 -5.62
CA ASN A 75 33.33 -11.80 -5.87
C ASN A 75 32.54 -10.94 -6.87
N ALA A 76 31.94 -11.56 -7.90
CA ALA A 76 31.12 -10.85 -8.88
C ALA A 76 29.89 -10.15 -8.24
N ILE A 77 29.35 -10.74 -7.17
CA ILE A 77 28.20 -10.22 -6.43
C ILE A 77 28.68 -9.27 -5.34
N SER A 78 29.67 -9.67 -4.53
CA SER A 78 30.14 -8.87 -3.39
C SER A 78 30.78 -7.55 -3.82
N ALA A 79 31.41 -7.48 -5.00
CA ALA A 79 31.95 -6.25 -5.58
C ALA A 79 30.86 -5.24 -6.01
N SER A 80 29.62 -5.69 -6.20
CA SER A 80 28.49 -4.83 -6.55
C SER A 80 27.70 -4.34 -5.33
N LEU A 81 28.02 -4.83 -4.12
CA LEU A 81 27.37 -4.41 -2.89
C LEU A 81 27.93 -3.06 -2.42
N PRO A 82 27.11 -2.23 -1.76
CA PRO A 82 27.62 -1.05 -1.07
C PRO A 82 28.68 -1.44 -0.04
N ILE A 83 29.66 -0.56 0.16
CA ILE A 83 30.63 -0.74 1.25
C ILE A 83 29.90 -0.79 2.60
N ALA A 84 30.45 -1.52 3.56
CA ALA A 84 29.75 -1.84 4.80
C ALA A 84 29.28 -0.60 5.61
N THR A 85 29.96 0.54 5.54
CA THR A 85 29.54 1.78 6.22
C THR A 85 28.33 2.40 5.54
N ASP A 86 28.26 2.37 4.21
CA ASP A 86 27.11 2.90 3.48
C ASP A 86 25.91 1.98 3.64
N ALA A 87 26.11 0.66 3.58
CA ALA A 87 25.07 -0.34 3.79
C ALA A 87 24.42 -0.20 5.19
N THR A 88 25.24 -0.14 6.24
CA THR A 88 24.75 -0.08 7.64
C THR A 88 24.11 1.26 8.01
N ARG A 89 24.52 2.36 7.37
CA ARG A 89 23.84 3.66 7.51
C ARG A 89 22.52 3.68 6.76
N ALA A 90 22.52 3.23 5.50
CA ALA A 90 21.33 3.16 4.69
C ALA A 90 20.27 2.28 5.37
N SER A 91 20.63 1.09 5.86
CA SER A 91 19.71 0.20 6.56
C SER A 91 19.12 0.84 7.82
N TYR A 92 19.93 1.54 8.62
CA TYR A 92 19.45 2.26 9.81
C TYR A 92 18.45 3.37 9.48
N PHE A 93 18.70 4.17 8.45
CA PHE A 93 17.79 5.26 8.06
C PHE A 93 16.53 4.73 7.40
N LEU A 94 16.62 3.67 6.60
CA LEU A 94 15.47 2.98 6.04
C LEU A 94 14.63 2.37 7.15
N LEU A 95 15.24 1.72 8.14
CA LEU A 95 14.54 1.23 9.32
C LEU A 95 13.81 2.36 10.04
N SER A 96 14.48 3.51 10.23
CA SER A 96 13.88 4.70 10.84
C SER A 96 12.66 5.20 10.05
N LEU A 97 12.76 5.26 8.71
CA LEU A 97 11.64 5.63 7.84
C LEU A 97 10.51 4.61 7.92
N GLY A 98 10.84 3.32 7.91
CA GLY A 98 9.87 2.24 8.05
C GLY A 98 9.05 2.39 9.33
N LEU A 99 9.71 2.59 10.47
CA LEU A 99 9.04 2.84 11.75
C LEU A 99 8.20 4.12 11.75
N LEU A 100 8.69 5.19 11.12
CA LEU A 100 7.93 6.44 10.99
C LEU A 100 6.64 6.23 10.17
N PHE A 101 6.72 5.51 9.06
CA PHE A 101 5.57 5.20 8.21
C PHE A 101 4.67 4.10 8.77
N SER A 102 5.11 3.33 9.77
CA SER A 102 4.24 2.42 10.51
C SER A 102 3.13 3.16 11.27
N ILE A 103 3.35 4.41 11.70
CA ILE A 103 2.33 5.21 12.40
C ILE A 103 1.08 5.45 11.53
N PRO A 104 1.18 6.05 10.32
CA PRO A 104 0.02 6.19 9.44
C PRO A 104 -0.54 4.83 8.98
N ALA A 105 0.29 3.81 8.80
CA ALA A 105 -0.18 2.48 8.43
C ALA A 105 -1.09 1.85 9.50
N VAL A 106 -0.65 1.84 10.77
CA VAL A 106 -1.45 1.29 11.89
C VAL A 106 -2.72 2.11 12.11
N THR A 107 -2.62 3.44 12.13
CA THR A 107 -3.78 4.31 12.39
C THR A 107 -4.86 4.17 11.32
N THR A 108 -4.48 4.09 10.04
CA THR A 108 -5.43 3.85 8.95
C THR A 108 -6.03 2.45 9.00
N GLY A 109 -5.25 1.43 9.40
CA GLY A 109 -5.72 0.05 9.54
C GLY A 109 -6.76 -0.12 10.62
N ILE A 110 -6.53 0.49 11.79
CA ILE A 110 -7.52 0.54 12.88
C ILE A 110 -8.81 1.21 12.41
N GLY A 111 -8.70 2.32 11.67
CA GLY A 111 -9.86 3.03 11.12
C GLY A 111 -10.69 2.18 10.16
N GLU A 112 -10.04 1.45 9.26
CA GLU A 112 -10.74 0.54 8.33
C GLU A 112 -11.34 -0.68 9.04
N ALA A 113 -10.63 -1.26 10.01
CA ALA A 113 -11.12 -2.36 10.84
C ALA A 113 -12.37 -1.94 11.62
N LYS A 114 -12.34 -0.78 12.29
CA LYS A 114 -13.49 -0.23 13.02
C LYS A 114 -14.68 -0.04 12.10
N LYS A 115 -14.49 0.58 10.93
CA LYS A 115 -15.56 0.80 9.95
C LYS A 115 -16.17 -0.51 9.46
N ALA A 116 -15.35 -1.54 9.26
CA ALA A 116 -15.82 -2.87 8.85
C ALA A 116 -16.64 -3.55 9.97
N ILE A 117 -16.19 -3.45 11.23
CA ILE A 117 -16.90 -3.96 12.40
C ILE A 117 -18.24 -3.24 12.55
N ASP A 118 -18.24 -1.91 12.51
CA ASP A 118 -19.45 -1.09 12.67
C ASP A 118 -20.50 -1.42 11.60
N LYS A 119 -20.07 -1.68 10.35
CA LYS A 119 -20.98 -1.97 9.23
C LYS A 119 -21.47 -3.41 9.19
N GLN A 120 -20.63 -4.37 9.59
CA GLN A 120 -20.88 -5.79 9.29
C GLN A 120 -21.05 -6.65 10.55
N GLY A 121 -20.74 -6.14 11.74
CA GLY A 121 -20.72 -6.89 12.99
C GLY A 121 -19.54 -7.88 13.08
N LEU A 122 -18.93 -7.97 14.26
CA LEU A 122 -17.75 -8.79 14.54
C LEU A 122 -18.04 -10.30 14.56
N TYR A 123 -19.25 -10.66 15.01
CA TYR A 123 -19.66 -12.04 15.24
C TYR A 123 -20.57 -12.57 14.13
N GLU A 124 -20.53 -13.88 13.92
CA GLU A 124 -21.51 -14.60 13.13
C GLU A 124 -22.91 -14.53 13.79
N LYS A 125 -23.92 -15.12 13.13
CA LYS A 125 -25.32 -15.09 13.62
C LYS A 125 -25.48 -15.72 15.02
N ASP A 126 -24.55 -16.56 15.44
CA ASP A 126 -24.52 -17.18 16.76
C ASP A 126 -24.09 -16.22 17.89
N GLY A 127 -23.63 -15.01 17.56
CA GLY A 127 -23.19 -13.99 18.51
C GLY A 127 -21.90 -14.33 19.28
N LYS A 128 -21.26 -15.47 18.99
CA LYS A 128 -20.09 -15.98 19.73
C LYS A 128 -18.89 -16.22 18.84
N THR A 129 -19.09 -16.61 17.59
CA THR A 129 -18.00 -16.94 16.67
C THR A 129 -17.57 -15.69 15.92
N ILE A 130 -16.29 -15.30 16.04
CA ILE A 130 -15.72 -14.18 15.26
C ILE A 130 -15.65 -14.57 13.78
N LYS A 131 -16.11 -13.68 12.88
CA LYS A 131 -16.06 -13.94 11.44
C LYS A 131 -14.62 -14.17 10.97
N GLN A 132 -14.41 -15.09 10.04
CA GLN A 132 -13.08 -15.46 9.56
C GLN A 132 -12.23 -14.27 9.09
N LYS A 133 -12.84 -13.30 8.40
CA LYS A 133 -12.16 -12.06 7.97
C LYS A 133 -11.60 -11.23 9.13
N PHE A 134 -12.30 -11.18 10.27
CA PHE A 134 -11.83 -10.44 11.45
C PHE A 134 -10.76 -11.21 12.22
N LYS A 135 -10.77 -12.55 12.18
CA LYS A 135 -9.61 -13.34 12.62
C LYS A 135 -8.37 -13.01 11.79
N GLY A 136 -8.54 -12.89 10.47
CA GLY A 136 -7.48 -12.43 9.57
C GLY A 136 -6.97 -11.02 9.89
N VAL A 137 -7.86 -10.07 10.15
CA VAL A 137 -7.48 -8.70 10.58
C VAL A 137 -6.69 -8.73 11.88
N ILE A 138 -7.14 -9.48 12.87
CA ILE A 138 -6.44 -9.62 14.17
C ILE A 138 -5.05 -10.24 13.96
N ALA A 139 -4.96 -11.33 13.19
CA ALA A 139 -3.68 -11.98 12.91
C ALA A 139 -2.71 -11.05 12.16
N HIS A 140 -3.21 -10.30 11.17
CA HIS A 140 -2.43 -9.30 10.44
C HIS A 140 -1.93 -8.18 11.34
N ALA A 141 -2.79 -7.64 12.21
CA ALA A 141 -2.43 -6.59 13.15
C ALA A 141 -1.35 -7.09 14.13
N ILE A 142 -1.58 -8.23 14.79
CA ILE A 142 -0.63 -8.81 15.75
C ILE A 142 0.73 -9.07 15.10
N ALA A 143 0.76 -9.66 13.91
CA ALA A 143 2.01 -9.95 13.22
C ALA A 143 2.80 -8.66 12.90
N ASN A 144 2.13 -7.61 12.41
CA ASN A 144 2.80 -6.33 12.17
C ASN A 144 3.22 -5.64 13.47
N ASP A 145 2.42 -5.70 14.53
CA ASP A 145 2.75 -5.07 15.82
C ASP A 145 4.01 -5.70 16.41
N ILE A 146 4.16 -7.03 16.34
CA ILE A 146 5.39 -7.72 16.73
C ILE A 146 6.57 -7.22 15.91
N VAL A 147 6.44 -7.16 14.57
CA VAL A 147 7.52 -6.64 13.71
C VAL A 147 7.89 -5.22 14.10
N ILE A 148 6.91 -4.31 14.22
CA ILE A 148 7.15 -2.90 14.54
C ILE A 148 7.87 -2.76 15.89
N LEU A 149 7.41 -3.46 16.93
CA LEU A 149 7.99 -3.37 18.27
C LEU A 149 9.42 -3.91 18.31
N VAL A 150 9.67 -5.08 17.71
CA VAL A 150 11.01 -5.69 17.68
C VAL A 150 11.96 -4.84 16.84
N MET A 151 11.52 -4.38 15.66
CA MET A 151 12.32 -3.53 14.78
C MET A 151 12.60 -2.16 15.41
N ALA A 152 11.65 -1.60 16.20
CA ALA A 152 11.88 -0.40 17.00
C ALA A 152 12.92 -0.62 18.11
N TYR A 153 12.92 -1.79 18.75
CA TYR A 153 13.94 -2.13 19.73
C TYR A 153 15.34 -2.22 19.10
N ILE A 154 15.46 -2.88 17.93
CA ILE A 154 16.73 -2.95 17.19
C ILE A 154 17.20 -1.55 16.79
N TRP A 155 16.30 -0.73 16.24
CA TRP A 155 16.59 0.68 15.93
C TRP A 155 17.12 1.43 17.16
N TYR A 156 16.48 1.26 18.31
CA TYR A 156 16.90 1.89 19.57
C TYR A 156 18.30 1.41 20.02
N CYS A 157 18.57 0.11 19.95
CA CYS A 157 19.89 -0.44 20.30
C CYS A 157 20.99 0.12 19.39
N ARG A 158 20.75 0.17 18.07
CA ARG A 158 21.69 0.75 17.09
C ARG A 158 21.91 2.24 17.35
N ARG A 159 20.83 2.99 17.62
CA ARG A 159 20.93 4.42 17.97
C ARG A 159 21.69 4.65 19.28
N SER A 160 21.51 3.77 20.26
CA SER A 160 22.21 3.85 21.55
C SER A 160 23.70 3.56 21.38
N ALA A 161 24.07 2.57 20.58
CA ALA A 161 25.46 2.31 20.21
C ALA A 161 26.11 3.51 19.50
N ALA A 162 25.41 4.11 18.53
CA ALA A 162 25.89 5.32 17.83
C ALA A 162 26.26 6.46 18.78
N LYS A 163 25.44 6.68 19.82
CA LYS A 163 25.67 7.74 20.82
C LYS A 163 26.90 7.51 21.69
N GLN A 164 27.33 6.26 21.87
CA GLN A 164 28.49 5.93 22.68
C GLN A 164 29.83 6.14 21.96
N THR A 165 29.81 6.32 20.63
CA THR A 165 31.01 6.68 19.87
C THR A 165 31.55 8.06 20.29
N LEU A 166 32.86 8.28 20.13
CA LEU A 166 33.50 9.59 20.41
C LEU A 166 32.77 10.74 19.70
N LEU A 167 32.40 10.54 18.43
CA LEU A 167 31.64 11.52 17.65
C LEU A 167 30.19 11.66 18.13
N GLY A 168 29.57 10.57 18.60
CA GLY A 168 28.27 10.59 19.26
C GLY A 168 28.22 11.47 20.51
N LYS A 169 29.27 11.40 21.35
CA LYS A 169 29.38 12.18 22.60
C LYS A 169 29.51 13.69 22.37
N VAL A 170 30.05 14.12 21.22
CA VAL A 170 30.16 15.54 20.84
C VAL A 170 29.03 16.03 19.92
N GLY A 171 27.94 15.26 19.80
CA GLY A 171 26.77 15.64 19.00
C GLY A 171 26.91 15.44 17.48
N LEU A 172 28.02 14.86 17.02
CA LEU A 172 28.34 14.63 15.60
C LEU A 172 28.16 13.17 15.17
N GLY A 173 27.59 12.30 16.01
CA GLY A 173 27.43 10.87 15.71
C GLY A 173 26.62 10.57 14.44
N SER A 174 25.66 11.44 14.10
CA SER A 174 24.86 11.37 12.86
C SER A 174 25.68 11.66 11.59
N VAL A 175 26.79 12.39 11.74
CA VAL A 175 27.67 12.87 10.66
C VAL A 175 28.93 12.01 10.55
N SER A 176 29.14 11.09 11.50
CA SER A 176 30.32 10.22 11.52
C SER A 176 30.33 9.22 10.37
N THR A 177 31.49 9.04 9.76
CA THR A 177 31.79 8.03 8.72
C THR A 177 32.22 6.68 9.31
N ALA A 178 32.22 6.54 10.63
CA ALA A 178 32.65 5.30 11.28
C ALA A 178 31.59 4.21 11.11
N GLN A 179 31.95 3.10 10.42
CA GLN A 179 31.16 1.86 10.33
C GLN A 179 30.43 1.48 11.63
N ALA A 180 31.10 1.71 12.77
CA ALA A 180 30.70 1.23 14.08
C ALA A 180 29.44 1.90 14.66
N ALA A 181 29.00 3.06 14.16
CA ALA A 181 27.90 3.78 14.80
C ALA A 181 26.54 3.07 14.60
N TYR A 182 26.31 2.47 13.43
CA TYR A 182 25.00 1.90 13.08
C TYR A 182 25.04 0.44 12.64
N ALA A 183 26.21 -0.21 12.67
CA ALA A 183 26.32 -1.62 12.32
C ALA A 183 25.48 -2.50 13.25
N PRO A 184 24.62 -3.40 12.71
CA PRO A 184 23.88 -4.34 13.52
C PRO A 184 24.84 -5.39 14.11
N ALA A 185 24.58 -5.81 15.35
CA ALA A 185 25.22 -6.99 15.90
C ALA A 185 24.65 -8.27 15.24
N MET A 186 25.38 -9.38 15.26
CA MET A 186 24.93 -10.64 14.67
C MET A 186 23.52 -11.07 15.13
N TRP A 187 23.22 -10.94 16.43
CA TRP A 187 21.89 -11.28 16.94
C TRP A 187 20.80 -10.39 16.34
N MET A 188 21.11 -9.12 16.06
CA MET A 188 20.16 -8.20 15.42
C MET A 188 19.86 -8.67 14.02
N VAL A 189 20.87 -9.06 13.24
CA VAL A 189 20.70 -9.57 11.87
C VAL A 189 19.83 -10.83 11.84
N VAL A 190 20.03 -11.75 12.80
CA VAL A 190 19.19 -12.96 12.92
C VAL A 190 17.74 -12.59 13.23
N VAL A 191 17.51 -11.68 14.16
CA VAL A 191 16.17 -11.22 14.51
C VAL A 191 15.53 -10.44 13.36
N GLU A 192 16.29 -9.59 12.66
CA GLU A 192 15.88 -8.87 11.45
C GLU A 192 15.43 -9.84 10.36
N ALA A 193 16.14 -10.94 10.14
CA ALA A 193 15.72 -11.97 9.19
C ALA A 193 14.37 -12.60 9.56
N LEU A 194 14.19 -12.95 10.85
CA LEU A 194 12.93 -13.50 11.35
C LEU A 194 11.78 -12.50 11.23
N MET A 195 12.02 -11.24 11.57
CA MET A 195 11.03 -10.18 11.45
C MET A 195 10.71 -9.85 9.99
N GLY A 196 11.69 -9.90 9.10
CA GLY A 196 11.48 -9.78 7.65
C GLY A 196 10.58 -10.90 7.12
N ALA A 197 10.83 -12.14 7.52
CA ALA A 197 9.96 -13.27 7.16
C ALA A 197 8.53 -13.10 7.72
N LEU A 198 8.40 -12.68 8.98
CA LEU A 198 7.11 -12.41 9.60
C LEU A 198 6.37 -11.25 8.92
N GLN A 199 7.08 -10.19 8.49
CA GLN A 199 6.52 -9.06 7.75
C GLN A 199 5.94 -9.52 6.40
N LEU A 200 6.66 -10.37 5.66
CA LEU A 200 6.18 -10.93 4.39
C LEU A 200 4.98 -11.86 4.60
N PHE A 201 5.01 -12.69 5.64
CA PHE A 201 3.86 -13.52 6.04
C PHE A 201 2.65 -12.64 6.37
N SER A 202 2.84 -11.57 7.14
CA SER A 202 1.77 -10.62 7.46
C SER A 202 1.24 -9.90 6.21
N ALA A 203 2.11 -9.51 5.28
CA ALA A 203 1.73 -8.91 4.01
C ALA A 203 0.87 -9.85 3.17
N ASN A 204 1.15 -11.16 3.17
CA ASN A 204 0.31 -12.17 2.53
C ASN A 204 -1.10 -12.25 3.15
N ILE A 205 -1.20 -12.17 4.49
CA ILE A 205 -2.52 -12.05 5.16
C ILE A 205 -3.24 -10.78 4.72
N GLY A 206 -2.54 -9.64 4.66
CA GLY A 206 -3.08 -8.37 4.18
C GLY A 206 -3.62 -8.47 2.76
N GLY A 207 -2.88 -9.11 1.85
CA GLY A 207 -3.33 -9.40 0.49
C GLY A 207 -4.61 -10.25 0.47
N SER A 208 -4.67 -11.32 1.28
CA SER A 208 -5.89 -12.14 1.42
C SER A 208 -7.08 -11.33 1.95
N LEU A 209 -6.87 -10.44 2.92
CA LEU A 209 -7.89 -9.53 3.42
C LEU A 209 -8.44 -8.62 2.33
N THR A 210 -7.57 -8.09 1.47
CA THR A 210 -7.97 -7.25 0.35
C THR A 210 -8.70 -8.02 -0.74
N TYR A 211 -8.11 -9.10 -1.24
CA TYR A 211 -8.65 -9.81 -2.41
C TYR A 211 -9.84 -10.73 -2.08
N ASN A 212 -9.86 -11.38 -0.91
CA ASN A 212 -10.92 -12.32 -0.55
C ASN A 212 -12.05 -11.68 0.26
N TYR A 213 -11.75 -10.61 1.01
CA TYR A 213 -12.72 -10.01 1.94
C TYR A 213 -12.99 -8.52 1.66
N GLY A 214 -12.34 -7.92 0.66
CA GLY A 214 -12.57 -6.53 0.25
C GLY A 214 -12.04 -5.49 1.25
N PHE A 215 -11.15 -5.86 2.17
CA PHE A 215 -10.50 -4.87 3.03
C PHE A 215 -9.66 -3.91 2.21
N GLY A 216 -9.80 -2.62 2.45
CA GLY A 216 -9.11 -1.63 1.64
C GLY A 216 -9.55 -1.59 0.17
N MET A 217 -10.69 -2.19 -0.20
CA MET A 217 -11.34 -2.02 -1.50
C MET A 217 -12.81 -1.70 -1.24
N ALA A 218 -13.15 -0.41 -1.22
CA ALA A 218 -14.51 0.10 -1.10
C ALA A 218 -15.44 -0.75 -0.18
N ILE A 219 -15.10 -0.90 1.11
CA ILE A 219 -16.07 -1.33 2.14
C ILE A 219 -17.33 -0.41 2.14
N GLY A 220 -17.26 0.74 1.47
CA GLY A 220 -18.38 1.65 1.17
C GLY A 220 -19.30 1.28 0.01
N ALA A 221 -18.87 0.56 -1.03
CA ALA A 221 -19.73 0.14 -2.13
C ALA A 221 -20.24 -1.28 -1.82
N GLY A 222 -21.55 -1.49 -1.76
CA GLY A 222 -22.14 -2.78 -1.40
C GLY A 222 -21.52 -3.91 -2.20
N GLY A 223 -20.77 -4.79 -1.53
CA GLY A 223 -20.29 -6.02 -2.12
C GLY A 223 -21.49 -6.90 -2.47
N LYS A 224 -21.94 -6.84 -3.72
CA LYS A 224 -22.60 -7.98 -4.33
C LYS A 224 -21.60 -9.13 -4.25
N LYS A 225 -22.03 -10.23 -3.64
CA LYS A 225 -21.29 -11.49 -3.66
C LYS A 225 -20.87 -11.76 -5.11
N ALA A 226 -19.59 -12.07 -5.33
CA ALA A 226 -19.23 -12.82 -6.52
C ALA A 226 -20.02 -14.13 -6.45
N ALA A 227 -20.89 -14.31 -7.44
CA ALA A 227 -21.63 -15.54 -7.66
C ALA A 227 -20.67 -16.62 -8.20
#